data_AF-X0U8Y6-F1
#
_entry.id   AF-X0U8Y6-F1
#
_cell.length_a   1.000
_cell.length_b   1.000
_cell.length_c   1.000
_cell.angle_alpha   90.00
_cell.angle_beta   90.00
_cell.angle_gamma   90.00
#
_symmetry.space_group_name_H-M   'P 1'
#
loop_
_entity.id
_entity.type
_entity.pdbx_description
1 polymer ?
#
loop_
_entity_poly.entity_id
_entity_poly.type
_entity_poly.pdbx_seq_one_letter_code
_entity_poly.pdbx_strand_id
1 'polypeptide(L)'
;MIYSELKQKLRDYTHRGDLDPYLFGFVDAAKERINTRFGLELGALQIDSDTNTVLGNQPNLYFYASMREASIYIKDFQEGQVFDALFDKEARNMNIHYNGDDWVNNNTELTWIRSEEESAAILEAAE
;
A
#
# COMPACT_ATOMS: atom_id res chain seq x y z
N MET A 1 -8.44 6.89 -5.59
CA MET A 1 -8.13 6.51 -6.98
C MET A 1 -9.06 5.38 -7.39
N ILE A 2 -9.55 5.40 -8.63
CA ILE A 2 -10.35 4.32 -9.24
C ILE A 2 -9.54 3.54 -10.28
N TYR A 3 -10.06 2.40 -10.74
CA TYR A 3 -9.35 1.52 -11.67
C TYR A 3 -8.99 2.20 -13.01
N SER A 4 -9.87 3.04 -13.57
CA SER A 4 -9.55 3.77 -14.81
C SER A 4 -8.36 4.73 -14.65
N GLU A 5 -8.28 5.42 -13.51
CA GLU A 5 -7.18 6.33 -13.18
C GLU A 5 -5.86 5.57 -13.03
N LEU A 6 -5.89 4.38 -12.41
CA LEU A 6 -4.72 3.51 -12.33
C LEU A 6 -4.24 3.10 -13.73
N LYS A 7 -5.16 2.66 -14.60
CA LYS A 7 -4.83 2.29 -15.98
C LYS A 7 -4.23 3.44 -16.76
N GLN A 8 -4.82 4.63 -16.64
CA GLN A 8 -4.29 5.84 -17.28
C GLN A 8 -2.87 6.12 -16.80
N LYS A 9 -2.63 6.06 -15.49
CA LYS A 9 -1.30 6.28 -14.91
C LYS A 9 -0.26 5.27 -15.42
N LEU A 10 -0.62 3.99 -15.55
CA LEU A 10 0.26 2.95 -16.11
C LEU A 10 0.56 3.20 -17.60
N ARG A 11 -0.45 3.58 -18.38
CA ARG A 11 -0.28 3.93 -19.79
C ARG A 11 0.65 5.13 -19.95
N ASP A 12 0.41 6.18 -19.18
CA ASP A 12 1.18 7.42 -19.23
C ASP A 12 2.64 7.18 -18.86
N TYR A 13 2.90 6.31 -17.88
CA TYR A 13 4.26 5.97 -17.46
C TYR A 13 4.99 5.08 -18.48
N THR A 14 4.33 4.04 -18.99
CA THR A 14 4.96 3.12 -19.95
C THR A 14 5.15 3.75 -21.32
N HIS A 15 4.44 4.84 -21.63
CA HIS A 15 4.38 5.49 -22.95
C HIS A 15 4.01 4.50 -24.07
N ARG A 16 3.31 3.41 -23.73
CA ARG A 16 3.05 2.26 -24.62
C ARG A 16 1.58 1.89 -24.62
N GLY A 17 0.84 2.45 -25.57
CA GLY A 17 -0.57 2.09 -25.78
C GLY A 17 -0.77 0.63 -26.21
N ASP A 18 0.27 -0.03 -26.74
CA ASP A 18 0.19 -1.44 -27.12
C ASP A 18 0.08 -2.39 -25.92
N LEU A 19 0.38 -1.91 -24.71
CA LEU A 19 0.25 -2.68 -23.48
C LEU A 19 -1.17 -2.64 -22.89
N ASP A 20 -2.07 -1.82 -23.44
CA ASP A 20 -3.44 -1.65 -22.96
C ASP A 20 -4.23 -2.95 -22.74
N PRO A 21 -4.17 -3.94 -23.65
CA PRO A 21 -4.88 -5.20 -23.46
C PRO A 21 -4.36 -6.02 -22.27
N TYR A 22 -3.13 -5.76 -21.83
CA TYR A 22 -2.45 -6.50 -20.76
C TYR A 22 -2.51 -5.79 -19.41
N LEU A 23 -2.92 -4.51 -19.35
CA LEU A 23 -3.01 -3.74 -18.11
C LEU A 23 -3.91 -4.42 -17.07
N PHE A 24 -4.97 -5.10 -17.50
CA PHE A 24 -5.81 -5.89 -16.60
C PHE A 24 -5.01 -6.99 -15.88
N GLY A 25 -4.21 -7.76 -16.63
CA GLY A 25 -3.37 -8.82 -16.06
C GLY A 25 -2.31 -8.28 -15.10
N PHE A 26 -1.74 -7.10 -15.38
CA PHE A 26 -0.75 -6.48 -14.49
C PHE A 26 -1.37 -6.06 -13.17
N VAL A 27 -2.56 -5.45 -13.22
CA VAL A 27 -3.28 -5.02 -12.00
C VAL A 27 -3.79 -6.22 -11.20
N ASP A 28 -4.22 -7.28 -11.87
CA ASP A 28 -4.64 -8.51 -11.20
C ASP A 28 -3.47 -9.21 -10.48
N ALA A 29 -2.31 -9.32 -11.15
CA ALA A 29 -1.09 -9.83 -10.53
C ALA A 29 -0.60 -8.92 -9.37
N ALA A 30 -0.72 -7.60 -9.51
CA ALA A 30 -0.42 -6.65 -8.45
C ALA A 30 -1.31 -6.85 -7.22
N LYS A 31 -2.61 -7.07 -7.44
CA LYS A 31 -3.58 -7.39 -6.39
C LYS A 31 -3.20 -8.68 -5.66
N GLU A 32 -2.88 -9.77 -6.38
CA GLU A 32 -2.44 -11.03 -5.77
C GLU A 32 -1.18 -10.87 -4.93
N ARG A 33 -0.23 -10.04 -5.40
CA ARG A 33 0.97 -9.72 -4.65
C ARG A 33 0.67 -8.95 -3.36
N ILE A 34 -0.23 -7.97 -3.42
CA ILE A 34 -0.67 -7.20 -2.24
C ILE A 34 -1.39 -8.13 -1.25
N ASN A 35 -2.30 -8.97 -1.72
CA ASN A 35 -2.99 -9.97 -0.91
C ASN A 35 -2.00 -10.89 -0.18
N THR A 36 -1.03 -11.44 -0.92
CA THR A 36 0.02 -12.30 -0.34
C THR A 36 0.88 -11.56 0.68
N ARG A 37 1.24 -10.30 0.41
CA ARG A 37 2.14 -9.52 1.28
C ARG A 37 1.50 -9.15 2.61
N PHE A 38 0.21 -8.84 2.60
CA PHE A 38 -0.52 -8.31 3.77
C PHE A 38 -1.54 -9.29 4.36
N GLY A 39 -1.68 -10.49 3.80
CA GLY A 39 -2.72 -11.45 4.21
C GLY A 39 -4.13 -10.93 3.94
N LEU A 40 -4.33 -10.18 2.86
CA LEU A 40 -5.62 -9.60 2.48
C LEU A 40 -6.33 -10.47 1.43
N GLU A 41 -7.63 -10.26 1.28
CA GLU A 41 -8.46 -10.90 0.25
C GLU A 41 -9.17 -9.84 -0.61
N LEU A 42 -8.39 -8.96 -1.25
CA LEU A 42 -8.94 -7.94 -2.15
C LEU A 42 -9.58 -8.59 -3.38
N GLY A 43 -10.76 -8.11 -3.76
CA GLY A 43 -11.46 -8.49 -4.98
C GLY A 43 -10.79 -7.95 -6.26
N ALA A 44 -11.04 -8.61 -7.39
CA ALA A 44 -10.56 -8.16 -8.69
C ALA A 44 -11.20 -6.82 -9.08
N LEU A 45 -10.39 -5.92 -9.67
CA LEU A 45 -10.85 -4.66 -10.24
C LEU A 45 -11.11 -4.89 -11.73
N GLN A 46 -12.36 -4.79 -12.17
CA GLN A 46 -12.76 -5.16 -13.54
C GLN A 46 -13.36 -3.99 -14.31
N ILE A 47 -14.01 -3.08 -13.62
CA ILE A 47 -14.73 -1.95 -14.21
C ILE A 47 -14.00 -0.65 -13.88
N ASP A 48 -14.05 0.32 -14.79
CA ASP A 48 -13.36 1.60 -14.66
C ASP A 48 -13.66 2.38 -13.37
N SER A 49 -14.85 2.18 -12.81
CA SER A 49 -15.28 2.78 -11.55
C SER A 49 -14.91 1.98 -10.31
N ASP A 50 -14.37 0.76 -10.46
CA ASP A 50 -14.07 -0.09 -9.32
C ASP A 50 -12.99 0.55 -8.46
N THR A 51 -13.17 0.40 -7.15
CA THR A 51 -12.20 0.83 -6.14
C THR A 51 -12.14 -0.22 -5.06
N ASN A 52 -10.98 -0.33 -4.42
CA ASN A 52 -10.82 -1.12 -3.21
C ASN A 52 -10.12 -0.26 -2.15
N THR A 53 -10.13 -0.73 -0.91
CA THR A 53 -9.60 0.02 0.25
C THR A 53 -8.12 0.41 0.06
N VAL A 54 -7.31 -0.49 -0.50
CA VAL A 54 -5.88 -0.24 -0.75
C VAL A 54 -5.66 0.71 -1.94
N LEU A 55 -6.45 0.63 -3.00
CA LEU A 55 -6.38 1.54 -4.15
C LEU A 55 -6.83 2.96 -3.77
N GLY A 56 -7.84 3.06 -2.91
CA GLY A 56 -8.33 4.32 -2.37
C GLY A 56 -7.29 5.02 -1.50
N ASN A 57 -6.72 4.29 -0.55
CA ASN A 57 -5.82 4.86 0.47
C ASN A 57 -4.34 4.89 0.05
N GLN A 58 -3.89 3.89 -0.71
CA GLN A 58 -2.50 3.66 -1.08
C GLN A 58 -2.35 3.30 -2.57
N PRO A 59 -2.70 4.23 -3.47
CA PRO A 59 -2.67 4.02 -4.92
C PRO A 59 -1.28 3.63 -5.45
N ASN A 60 -0.22 4.06 -4.77
CA ASN A 60 1.16 3.80 -5.18
C ASN A 60 1.55 2.32 -5.05
N LEU A 61 0.97 1.56 -4.12
CA LEU A 61 1.23 0.12 -4.02
C LEU A 61 0.75 -0.63 -5.24
N TYR A 62 -0.48 -0.34 -5.67
CA TYR A 62 -1.04 -0.87 -6.91
C TYR A 62 -0.20 -0.47 -8.11
N PHE A 63 0.21 0.79 -8.17
CA PHE A 63 1.04 1.30 -9.26
C PHE A 63 2.40 0.58 -9.34
N TYR A 64 3.18 0.53 -8.25
CA TYR A 64 4.51 -0.09 -8.25
C TYR A 64 4.44 -1.59 -8.50
N ALA A 65 3.49 -2.30 -7.88
CA ALA A 65 3.31 -3.72 -8.14
C ALA A 65 2.90 -3.99 -9.61
N SER A 66 1.99 -3.19 -10.18
CA SER A 66 1.60 -3.35 -11.58
C SER A 66 2.75 -3.01 -12.54
N MET A 67 3.53 -1.99 -12.22
CA MET A 67 4.69 -1.60 -13.02
C MET A 67 5.77 -2.67 -13.04
N ARG A 68 6.02 -3.33 -11.90
CA ARG A 68 6.93 -4.49 -11.85
C ARG A 68 6.50 -5.60 -12.80
N GLU A 69 5.21 -5.90 -12.88
CA GLU A 69 4.72 -6.89 -13.85
C GLU A 69 4.86 -6.40 -15.29
N ALA A 70 4.57 -5.12 -15.54
CA ALA A 70 4.76 -4.51 -16.85
C ALA A 70 6.23 -4.52 -17.31
N SER A 71 7.19 -4.39 -16.39
CA SER A 71 8.64 -4.44 -16.67
C SER A 71 9.07 -5.73 -17.37
N ILE A 72 8.38 -6.85 -17.11
CA ILE A 72 8.64 -8.14 -17.78
C ILE A 72 8.32 -8.04 -19.28
N TYR A 73 7.24 -7.35 -19.63
CA TYR A 73 6.79 -7.15 -21.01
C TYR A 73 7.61 -6.10 -21.75
N ILE A 74 8.04 -5.06 -21.03
CA ILE A 74 8.94 -4.02 -21.56
C ILE A 74 10.37 -4.56 -21.69
N LYS A 75 10.68 -5.68 -21.02
CA LYS A 75 12.01 -6.30 -20.94
C LYS A 75 13.05 -5.40 -20.25
N ASP A 76 12.58 -4.50 -19.39
CA ASP A 76 13.44 -3.68 -18.56
C ASP A 76 13.53 -4.27 -17.15
N PHE A 77 14.51 -5.16 -16.97
CA PHE A 77 14.73 -5.82 -15.69
C PHE A 77 15.22 -4.86 -14.60
N GLN A 78 15.98 -3.84 -14.97
CA GLN A 78 16.53 -2.88 -14.02
C GLN A 78 15.41 -2.03 -13.43
N GLU A 79 14.49 -1.57 -14.27
CA GLU A 79 13.32 -0.83 -13.82
C GLU A 79 12.40 -1.69 -12.95
N GLY A 80 12.21 -2.97 -13.32
CA GLY A 80 11.45 -3.92 -12.50
C GLY A 80 11.99 -4.05 -11.06
N GLN A 81 13.31 -4.10 -10.89
CA GLN A 81 13.94 -4.12 -9.56
C GLN A 81 13.72 -2.83 -8.77
N VAL A 82 13.72 -1.68 -9.45
CA VAL A 82 13.43 -0.38 -8.81
C VAL A 82 11.99 -0.38 -8.29
N PHE A 83 11.03 -0.87 -9.09
CA PHE A 83 9.64 -0.98 -8.66
C PHE A 83 9.43 -1.98 -7.52
N ASP A 84 10.18 -3.08 -7.51
CA ASP A 84 10.21 -4.01 -6.37
C ASP A 84 10.66 -3.29 -5.09
N ALA A 85 11.75 -2.52 -5.16
CA ALA A 85 12.25 -1.78 -4.01
C ALA A 85 11.28 -0.67 -3.53
N LEU A 86 10.63 0.02 -4.47
CA LEU A 86 9.61 1.03 -4.17
C LEU A 86 8.34 0.41 -3.57
N PHE A 87 7.89 -0.72 -4.10
CA PHE A 87 6.79 -1.48 -3.52
C PHE A 87 7.12 -1.90 -2.08
N ASP A 88 8.31 -2.45 -1.84
CA ASP A 88 8.72 -2.86 -0.50
C ASP A 88 8.82 -1.68 0.47
N LYS A 89 9.28 -0.52 0.00
CA LYS A 89 9.33 0.70 0.79
C LYS A 89 7.94 1.15 1.22
N GLU A 90 6.99 1.26 0.28
CA GLU A 90 5.62 1.63 0.61
C GLU A 90 4.92 0.55 1.45
N ALA A 91 5.24 -0.71 1.18
CA ALA A 91 4.68 -1.81 1.94
C ALA A 91 5.15 -1.79 3.40
N ARG A 92 6.40 -1.40 3.67
CA ARG A 92 6.88 -1.18 5.03
C ARG A 92 6.19 0.01 5.70
N ASN A 93 5.96 1.09 4.96
CA ASN A 93 5.21 2.23 5.48
C ASN A 93 3.79 1.82 5.91
N MET A 94 3.13 0.94 5.15
CA MET A 94 1.84 0.34 5.54
C MET A 94 1.95 -0.67 6.68
N ASN A 95 2.98 -1.52 6.68
CA ASN A 95 3.17 -2.54 7.72
C ASN A 95 3.49 -1.92 9.10
N ILE A 96 3.88 -0.65 9.14
CA ILE A 96 4.01 0.12 10.38
C ILE A 96 2.63 0.65 10.86
N HIS A 97 1.55 0.48 10.09
CA HIS A 97 0.25 1.14 10.31
C HIS A 97 -1.03 0.26 10.17
N TYR A 98 -0.96 -1.08 10.14
CA TYR A 98 -2.18 -1.91 10.07
C TYR A 98 -2.36 -2.82 11.28
N ASN A 99 -3.20 -2.39 12.23
CA ASN A 99 -3.66 -3.15 13.40
C ASN A 99 -5.18 -3.37 13.34
N GLY A 100 -5.66 -4.03 12.28
CA GLY A 100 -7.01 -4.60 12.20
C GLY A 100 -8.16 -3.59 12.04
N ASP A 101 -8.24 -2.56 12.89
CA ASP A 101 -9.32 -1.56 12.93
C ASP A 101 -8.84 -0.12 13.23
N ASP A 102 -7.58 0.10 13.62
CA ASP A 102 -7.05 1.43 13.95
C ASP A 102 -5.75 1.76 13.20
N TRP A 103 -5.66 3.01 12.73
CA TRP A 103 -4.46 3.58 12.10
C TRP A 103 -3.46 4.00 13.18
N VAL A 104 -2.84 3.03 13.87
CA VAL A 104 -1.86 3.34 14.91
C VAL A 104 -0.54 3.75 14.27
N ASN A 105 -0.23 5.04 14.41
CA ASN A 105 1.11 5.59 14.23
C ASN A 105 2.02 5.05 15.35
N ASN A 106 2.93 4.12 15.03
CA ASN A 106 3.95 3.61 15.98
C ASN A 106 5.00 4.66 16.43
N ASN A 107 4.84 5.93 16.06
CA ASN A 107 5.63 7.08 16.49
C ASN A 107 4.82 8.14 17.26
N THR A 108 3.60 7.83 17.69
CA THR A 108 2.92 8.57 18.76
C THR A 108 2.73 7.63 19.94
N GLU A 109 3.48 7.92 21.00
CA GLU A 109 3.47 7.31 22.34
C GLU A 109 4.58 6.30 22.70
N LEU A 110 5.84 6.73 22.55
CA LEU A 110 6.78 6.65 23.70
C LEU A 110 6.66 7.93 24.57
N THR A 111 5.44 8.41 24.77
CA THR A 111 5.12 9.30 25.87
C THR A 111 4.87 8.36 27.04
N TRP A 112 5.73 8.46 28.05
CA TRP A 112 5.52 7.85 29.34
C TRP A 112 4.18 8.35 29.89
N ILE A 113 3.07 7.68 29.58
CA ILE A 113 1.86 7.79 30.38
C ILE A 113 2.13 6.97 31.65
N ARG A 114 3.04 7.49 32.47
CA ARG A 114 2.90 7.34 33.90
C ARG A 114 1.72 8.23 34.21
N SER A 115 0.57 7.62 34.45
CA SER A 115 -0.62 8.31 34.94
C SER A 115 -0.21 9.37 35.96
N GLU A 116 -0.37 10.64 35.58
CA GLU A 116 -0.22 11.77 36.52
C GLU A 116 -1.25 11.66 37.65
N GLU A 117 -2.25 10.79 37.54
CA GLU A 117 -3.17 10.43 38.63
C GLU A 117 -2.56 9.48 39.68
N GLU A 118 -1.60 8.61 39.35
CA GLU A 118 -0.94 7.77 40.37
C GLU A 118 0.15 8.51 41.15
N SER A 119 0.67 9.62 40.62
CA SER A 119 1.69 10.42 41.32
C SER A 119 1.11 11.30 42.42
N ALA A 120 -0.16 11.69 42.30
CA ALA A 120 -0.88 12.43 43.35
C ALA A 120 -1.34 11.52 44.50
N ALA A 121 -1.74 10.27 44.21
CA ALA A 121 -2.22 9.33 45.22
C ALA A 121 -1.12 8.82 46.17
N ILE A 122 0.14 8.81 45.75
CA ILE A 122 1.27 8.36 46.60
C ILE A 122 1.76 9.48 47.53
N LEU A 123 1.50 10.76 47.23
CA LEU A 123 1.92 11.87 48.08
C LEU A 123 0.94 12.14 49.25
N GLU A 124 -0.35 11.84 49.09
CA GLU A 124 -1.37 12.02 50.14
C GLU A 124 -1.46 10.82 51.11
N ALA A 125 -0.83 9.69 50.78
CA ALA A 125 -0.69 8.54 51.68
C ALA A 125 0.59 8.59 52.55
N ALA A 126 1.35 9.69 52.49
CA ALA A 126 2.61 9.89 53.20
C ALA A 126 2.60 11.06 54.20
N GLU A 127 1.43 11.65 54.49
CA GLU A 127 1.17 12.48 55.67
C GLU A 127 0.31 11.73 56.69
#